data_AF-A0A7W7H150-F1
#
_entry.id   AF-A0A7W7H150-F1
#
_cell.length_a   1.000
_cell.length_b   1.000
_cell.length_c   1.000
_cell.angle_alpha   90.00
_cell.angle_beta   90.00
_cell.angle_gamma   90.00
#
_symmetry.space_group_name_H-M   'P 1'
#
loop_
_entity.id
_entity.type
_entity.pdbx_description
1 polymer ?
#
loop_
_entity_poly.entity_id
_entity_poly.type
_entity_poly.pdbx_seq_one_letter_code
_entity_poly.pdbx_strand_id
1 'polypeptide(L)'
;MRTLVRLLFTLLLGAAAVLAVTAAPASASPLPPRELGAPNLTGYCQAQGHSGASLSGDTAYDWHCRTADGRDTDIALDAACRWTYGTDLAVDRIGDFHQPRSIVCWRVRSDIVAPDFDRYCRSLGADGAALTGATVYDWQCTSGGSRSAIDVLAACRETTFGYATVDRFADFHDARSWQCRV
;
A
#
# COMPACT_ATOMS: atom_id res chain seq x y z
N MET A 1 -77.14 -19.57 16.92
CA MET A 1 -76.04 -20.54 16.69
C MET A 1 -75.47 -20.57 15.26
N ARG A 2 -75.99 -19.79 14.28
CA ARG A 2 -75.50 -19.80 12.88
C ARG A 2 -74.67 -18.57 12.46
N THR A 3 -74.65 -17.50 13.25
CA THR A 3 -73.98 -16.23 12.90
C THR A 3 -72.65 -16.01 13.61
N LEU A 4 -72.38 -16.70 14.72
CA LEU A 4 -71.09 -16.64 15.44
C LEU A 4 -69.99 -17.53 14.83
N VAL A 5 -70.35 -18.49 13.97
CA VAL A 5 -69.40 -19.42 13.33
C VAL A 5 -68.71 -18.80 12.10
N ARG A 6 -69.30 -17.77 11.49
CA ARG A 6 -68.71 -17.11 10.31
C ARG A 6 -67.65 -16.07 10.64
N LEU A 7 -67.63 -15.56 11.87
CA LEU A 7 -66.64 -14.56 12.31
C LEU A 7 -65.33 -15.20 12.82
N LEU A 8 -65.29 -16.51 13.03
CA LEU A 8 -64.05 -17.21 13.41
C LEU A 8 -63.20 -17.68 12.22
N PHE A 9 -63.71 -17.60 10.98
CA PHE A 9 -62.98 -18.07 9.79
C PHE A 9 -62.26 -16.96 9.00
N THR A 10 -62.24 -15.73 9.50
CA THR A 10 -61.52 -14.59 8.87
C THR A 10 -60.32 -14.11 9.67
N LEU A 11 -59.85 -14.90 10.65
CA LEU A 11 -58.74 -14.53 11.54
C LEU A 11 -57.59 -15.57 11.54
N LEU A 12 -57.47 -16.36 10.47
CA LEU A 12 -56.43 -17.38 10.30
C LEU A 12 -55.62 -17.22 8.99
N LEU A 13 -55.70 -16.05 8.35
CA LEU A 13 -54.91 -15.71 7.16
C LEU A 13 -54.03 -14.50 7.46
N GLY A 14 -52.91 -14.71 8.14
CA GLY A 14 -51.97 -13.61 8.33
C GLY A 14 -50.90 -13.84 9.36
N ALA A 15 -50.01 -14.81 9.15
CA ALA A 15 -48.64 -14.77 9.70
C ALA A 15 -47.83 -15.97 9.18
N ALA A 16 -47.56 -16.01 7.89
CA ALA A 16 -46.42 -16.74 7.37
C ALA A 16 -45.48 -15.72 6.73
N ALA A 17 -44.91 -14.85 7.58
CA ALA A 17 -43.77 -14.04 7.18
C ALA A 17 -42.58 -14.98 7.01
N VAL A 18 -42.29 -15.34 5.76
CA VAL A 18 -41.08 -16.06 5.38
C VAL A 18 -39.90 -15.21 5.82
N LEU A 19 -39.23 -15.61 6.90
CA LEU A 19 -37.90 -15.12 7.27
C LEU A 19 -36.92 -15.60 6.20
N ALA A 20 -36.90 -14.90 5.07
CA ALA A 20 -35.78 -14.95 4.15
C ALA A 20 -34.60 -14.30 4.88
N VAL A 21 -33.85 -15.11 5.61
CA VAL A 21 -32.50 -14.74 6.05
C VAL A 21 -31.71 -14.58 4.76
N THR A 22 -31.66 -13.36 4.24
CA THR A 22 -30.68 -12.98 3.23
C THR A 22 -29.33 -13.12 3.91
N ALA A 23 -28.68 -14.27 3.74
CA ALA A 23 -27.28 -14.41 4.06
C ALA A 23 -26.56 -13.33 3.26
N ALA A 24 -26.14 -12.26 3.94
CA ALA A 24 -25.27 -11.28 3.33
C ALA A 24 -24.07 -12.04 2.75
N PRO A 25 -23.61 -11.70 1.55
CA PRO A 25 -22.39 -12.31 1.03
C PRO A 25 -21.32 -12.14 2.10
N ALA A 26 -20.74 -13.24 2.56
CA ALA A 26 -19.58 -13.16 3.43
C ALA A 26 -18.53 -12.36 2.67
N SER A 27 -18.24 -11.13 3.13
CA SER A 27 -17.14 -10.35 2.60
C SER A 27 -15.88 -11.16 2.84
N ALA A 28 -15.39 -11.83 1.79
CA ALA A 28 -14.08 -12.45 1.83
C ALA A 28 -13.08 -11.36 2.22
N SER A 29 -12.33 -11.58 3.29
CA SER A 29 -11.26 -10.67 3.68
C SER A 29 -10.40 -10.39 2.45
N PRO A 30 -10.12 -9.11 2.13
CA PRO A 30 -9.27 -8.75 1.01
C PRO A 30 -7.95 -9.51 1.08
N LEU A 31 -7.42 -9.91 -0.09
CA LEU A 31 -6.13 -10.59 -0.14
C LEU A 31 -5.05 -9.67 0.46
N PRO A 32 -4.23 -10.18 1.39
CA PRO A 32 -3.16 -9.39 1.98
C PRO A 32 -2.15 -9.00 0.89
N PRO A 33 -1.43 -7.88 1.07
CA PRO A 33 -0.37 -7.53 0.14
C PRO A 33 0.66 -8.65 0.00
N ARG A 34 1.17 -8.80 -1.22
CA ARG A 34 2.06 -9.90 -1.60
C ARG A 34 3.21 -9.39 -2.44
N GLU A 35 4.42 -9.82 -2.09
CA GLU A 35 5.60 -9.59 -2.90
C GLU A 35 5.49 -10.31 -4.25
N LEU A 36 5.73 -9.58 -5.33
CA LEU A 36 5.68 -10.09 -6.70
C LEU A 36 7.08 -10.42 -7.23
N GLY A 37 8.12 -9.77 -6.70
CA GLY A 37 9.51 -9.84 -7.15
C GLY A 37 10.00 -8.55 -7.81
N ALA A 38 11.19 -8.57 -8.40
CA ALA A 38 11.78 -7.40 -9.05
C ALA A 38 11.05 -7.03 -10.37
N PRO A 39 10.91 -5.73 -10.70
CA PRO A 39 10.36 -5.32 -11.99
C PRO A 39 11.26 -5.72 -13.17
N ASN A 40 10.66 -6.04 -14.32
CA ASN A 40 11.40 -6.23 -15.57
C ASN A 40 11.63 -4.87 -16.24
N LEU A 41 12.59 -4.10 -15.72
CA LEU A 41 12.90 -2.75 -16.21
C LEU A 41 13.32 -2.75 -17.69
N THR A 42 14.14 -3.71 -18.11
CA THR A 42 14.58 -3.81 -19.51
C THR A 42 13.39 -4.01 -20.45
N GLY A 43 12.50 -4.96 -20.13
CA GLY A 43 11.30 -5.20 -20.92
C GLY A 43 10.35 -4.00 -20.92
N TYR A 44 10.18 -3.33 -19.78
CA TYR A 44 9.36 -2.13 -19.64
C TYR A 44 9.85 -0.99 -20.54
N CYS A 45 11.17 -0.76 -20.56
CA CYS A 45 11.78 0.24 -21.44
C CYS A 45 11.62 -0.14 -22.93
N GLN A 46 11.83 -1.41 -23.28
CA GLN A 46 11.65 -1.88 -24.67
C GLN A 46 10.22 -1.75 -25.15
N ALA A 47 9.23 -2.02 -24.30
CA ALA A 47 7.81 -1.85 -24.63
C ALA A 47 7.42 -0.39 -24.92
N GLN A 48 8.21 0.57 -24.42
CA GLN A 48 8.06 2.00 -24.69
C GLN A 48 8.90 2.48 -25.88
N GLY A 49 9.62 1.59 -26.57
CA GLY A 49 10.43 1.92 -27.74
C GLY A 49 11.89 2.31 -27.44
N HIS A 50 12.34 2.12 -26.20
CA HIS A 50 13.75 2.30 -25.83
C HIS A 50 14.57 1.04 -26.13
N SER A 51 15.90 1.16 -26.12
CA SER A 51 16.81 0.04 -26.35
C SER A 51 16.86 -0.96 -25.18
N GLY A 52 16.62 -0.48 -23.97
CA GLY A 52 16.61 -1.26 -22.74
C GLY A 52 16.68 -0.37 -21.51
N ALA A 53 16.85 -0.99 -20.35
CA ALA A 53 17.15 -0.31 -19.10
C ALA A 53 18.66 -0.30 -18.84
N SER A 54 19.14 0.78 -18.24
CA SER A 54 20.53 0.95 -17.84
C SER A 54 20.60 1.59 -16.47
N LEU A 55 21.58 1.18 -15.69
CA LEU A 55 21.91 1.77 -14.40
C LEU A 55 23.11 2.70 -14.59
N SER A 56 22.97 3.97 -14.22
CA SER A 56 24.05 4.97 -14.25
C SER A 56 24.16 5.70 -12.92
N GLY A 57 24.52 4.96 -11.88
CA GLY A 57 24.68 5.46 -10.52
C GLY A 57 24.48 4.34 -9.50
N ASP A 58 24.25 4.73 -8.25
CA ASP A 58 24.25 3.85 -7.08
C ASP A 58 22.95 3.94 -6.27
N THR A 59 21.90 4.56 -6.81
CA THR A 59 20.59 4.70 -6.16
C THR A 59 19.47 4.03 -6.94
N ALA A 60 18.35 3.76 -6.27
CA ALA A 60 17.16 3.21 -6.90
C ALA A 60 16.59 4.09 -8.03
N TYR A 61 16.92 5.38 -8.05
CA TYR A 61 16.49 6.32 -9.11
C TYR A 61 17.47 6.42 -10.28
N ASP A 62 18.66 5.82 -10.18
CA ASP A 62 19.66 5.85 -11.28
C ASP A 62 19.39 4.79 -12.36
N TRP A 63 18.22 4.13 -12.31
CA TRP A 63 17.72 3.30 -13.40
C TRP A 63 17.02 4.17 -14.44
N HIS A 64 17.47 4.05 -15.68
CA HIS A 64 16.92 4.81 -16.80
C HIS A 64 16.58 3.91 -17.97
N CYS A 65 15.59 4.32 -18.76
CA CYS A 65 15.39 3.79 -20.11
C CYS A 65 16.33 4.51 -21.08
N ARG A 66 17.11 3.73 -21.84
CA ARG A 66 18.08 4.25 -22.81
C ARG A 66 17.50 4.35 -24.21
N THR A 67 17.43 5.54 -24.75
CA THR A 67 17.00 5.80 -26.14
C THR A 67 18.01 5.25 -27.16
N ALA A 68 17.60 5.13 -28.42
CA ALA A 68 18.47 4.63 -29.50
C ALA A 68 19.69 5.53 -29.76
N ASP A 69 19.58 6.83 -29.50
CA ASP A 69 20.68 7.81 -29.59
C ASP A 69 21.50 7.93 -28.28
N GLY A 70 21.29 7.03 -27.32
CA GLY A 70 22.11 6.91 -26.11
C GLY A 70 21.77 7.90 -24.99
N ARG A 71 20.62 8.60 -25.06
CA ARG A 71 20.12 9.42 -23.97
C ARG A 71 19.36 8.57 -22.95
N ASP A 72 19.39 9.01 -21.71
CA ASP A 72 18.70 8.36 -20.60
C ASP A 72 17.43 9.12 -20.24
N THR A 73 16.39 8.37 -19.86
CA THR A 73 15.09 8.88 -19.42
C THR A 73 14.65 8.15 -18.16
N ASP A 74 14.05 8.86 -17.22
CA ASP A 74 13.69 8.30 -15.92
C ASP A 74 12.62 7.20 -16.03
N ILE A 75 12.68 6.24 -15.11
CA ILE A 75 11.70 5.17 -15.01
C ILE A 75 10.71 5.49 -13.89
N ALA A 76 9.43 5.58 -14.24
CA ALA A 76 8.35 5.49 -13.26
C ALA A 76 8.25 4.05 -12.73
N LEU A 77 8.84 3.79 -11.55
CA LEU A 77 8.98 2.43 -11.00
C LEU A 77 7.62 1.76 -10.71
N ASP A 78 6.61 2.52 -10.27
CA ASP A 78 5.26 1.99 -10.05
C ASP A 78 4.62 1.53 -11.37
N ALA A 79 4.77 2.31 -12.44
CA ALA A 79 4.32 1.95 -13.78
C ALA A 79 5.06 0.73 -14.32
N ALA A 80 6.37 0.62 -14.09
CA ALA A 80 7.15 -0.56 -14.46
C ALA A 80 6.67 -1.83 -13.73
N CYS A 81 6.29 -1.72 -12.45
CA CYS A 81 5.68 -2.81 -11.70
C CYS A 81 4.32 -3.22 -12.26
N ARG A 82 3.43 -2.26 -12.56
CA ARG A 82 2.11 -2.53 -13.18
C ARG A 82 2.26 -3.24 -14.51
N TRP A 83 3.18 -2.78 -15.35
CA TRP A 83 3.48 -3.39 -16.64
C TRP A 83 4.04 -4.81 -16.49
N THR A 84 5.04 -5.00 -15.62
CA THR A 84 5.71 -6.30 -15.43
C THR A 84 4.73 -7.41 -15.01
N TYR A 85 3.78 -7.08 -14.14
CA TYR A 85 2.86 -8.06 -13.55
C TYR A 85 1.42 -7.99 -14.08
N GLY A 86 1.16 -7.12 -15.06
CA GLY A 86 -0.15 -6.99 -15.72
C GLY A 86 -1.28 -6.63 -14.77
N THR A 87 -1.04 -5.76 -13.78
CA THR A 87 -2.05 -5.39 -12.79
C THR A 87 -1.83 -3.98 -12.23
N ASP A 88 -2.89 -3.17 -12.16
CA ASP A 88 -2.84 -1.82 -11.60
C ASP A 88 -2.61 -1.78 -10.08
N LEU A 89 -2.79 -2.93 -9.42
CA LEU A 89 -2.54 -3.14 -8.00
C LEU A 89 -1.07 -3.39 -7.67
N ALA A 90 -0.19 -3.46 -8.68
CA ALA A 90 1.24 -3.55 -8.45
C ALA A 90 1.83 -2.15 -8.18
N VAL A 91 2.65 -2.05 -7.14
CA VAL A 91 3.40 -0.85 -6.77
C VAL A 91 4.84 -1.21 -6.52
N ASP A 92 5.77 -0.28 -6.74
CA ASP A 92 7.14 -0.42 -6.31
C ASP A 92 7.27 -0.21 -4.79
N ARG A 93 8.27 -0.88 -4.21
CA ARG A 93 8.82 -0.63 -2.89
C ARG A 93 10.34 -0.68 -3.02
N ILE A 94 10.98 0.40 -2.61
CA ILE A 94 12.44 0.48 -2.52
C ILE A 94 12.83 0.10 -1.09
N GLY A 95 13.57 -1.01 -0.94
CA GLY A 95 14.04 -1.47 0.37
C GLY A 95 15.13 -0.58 0.96
N ASP A 96 16.08 -0.15 0.11
CA ASP A 96 17.16 0.78 0.44
C ASP A 96 17.43 1.66 -0.78
N PHE A 97 17.20 2.97 -0.63
CA PHE A 97 17.37 3.94 -1.71
C PHE A 97 18.79 3.97 -2.28
N HIS A 98 19.81 3.70 -1.46
CA HIS A 98 21.21 3.66 -1.85
C HIS A 98 21.65 2.27 -2.36
N GLN A 99 20.69 1.38 -2.64
CA GLN A 99 20.92 0.11 -3.31
C GLN A 99 20.04 0.04 -4.56
N PRO A 100 20.60 0.18 -5.76
CA PRO A 100 19.81 0.31 -6.99
C PRO A 100 18.97 -0.93 -7.30
N ARG A 101 19.33 -2.09 -6.73
CA ARG A 101 18.63 -3.37 -6.91
C ARG A 101 17.62 -3.69 -5.80
N SER A 102 17.39 -2.78 -4.86
CA SER A 102 16.44 -2.99 -3.76
C SER A 102 14.96 -2.76 -4.14
N ILE A 103 14.70 -2.47 -5.42
CA ILE A 103 13.37 -2.24 -5.97
C ILE A 103 12.64 -3.58 -6.10
N VAL A 104 11.52 -3.71 -5.41
CA VAL A 104 10.66 -4.89 -5.46
C VAL A 104 9.22 -4.45 -5.70
N CYS A 105 8.48 -5.18 -6.53
CA CYS A 105 7.06 -4.95 -6.75
C CYS A 105 6.22 -5.69 -5.73
N TRP A 106 5.17 -5.04 -5.26
CA TRP A 106 4.18 -5.60 -4.35
C TRP A 106 2.79 -5.45 -4.96
N ARG A 107 1.96 -6.49 -4.84
CA ARG A 107 0.52 -6.35 -5.04
C ARG A 107 -0.08 -5.83 -3.74
N VAL A 108 -0.78 -4.72 -3.81
CA VAL A 108 -1.41 -4.02 -2.67
C VAL A 108 -2.86 -3.69 -2.97
N ARG A 109 -3.60 -3.17 -2.00
CA ARG A 109 -4.88 -2.48 -2.26
C ARG A 109 -4.64 -1.05 -2.71
N SER A 110 -5.70 -0.42 -3.23
CA SER A 110 -5.68 1.00 -3.62
C SER A 110 -5.59 1.95 -2.43
N ASP A 111 -5.97 1.48 -1.23
CA ASP A 111 -6.01 2.28 -0.02
C ASP A 111 -4.59 2.71 0.40
N ILE A 112 -4.42 4.01 0.69
CA ILE A 112 -3.19 4.61 1.14
C ILE A 112 -3.45 5.33 2.45
N VAL A 113 -2.65 5.01 3.46
CA VAL A 113 -2.68 5.71 4.75
C VAL A 113 -1.30 6.31 4.99
N ALA A 114 -1.24 7.60 5.34
CA ALA A 114 0.01 8.21 5.78
C ALA A 114 0.35 7.71 7.19
N PRO A 115 1.60 7.28 7.48
CA PRO A 115 1.97 6.83 8.82
C PRO A 115 1.88 7.97 9.84
N ASP A 116 1.37 7.65 11.03
CA ASP A 116 1.41 8.54 12.19
C ASP A 116 2.67 8.23 13.02
N PHE A 117 3.79 8.84 12.61
CA PHE A 117 5.07 8.65 13.26
C PHE A 117 5.08 9.15 14.70
N ASP A 118 4.36 10.23 14.99
CA ASP A 118 4.34 10.83 16.33
C ASP A 118 3.62 9.92 17.33
N ARG A 119 2.47 9.35 16.93
CA ARG A 119 1.79 8.31 17.70
C ARG A 119 2.67 7.07 17.88
N TYR A 120 3.32 6.59 16.82
CA TYR A 120 4.20 5.43 16.90
C TYR A 120 5.36 5.66 17.87
N CYS A 121 6.07 6.78 17.78
CA CYS A 121 7.17 7.08 18.69
C CYS A 121 6.69 7.18 20.15
N ARG A 122 5.52 7.77 20.41
CA ARG A 122 4.94 7.80 21.76
C ARG A 122 4.52 6.42 22.27
N SER A 123 4.06 5.51 21.40
CA SER A 123 3.73 4.14 21.81
C SER A 123 4.97 3.35 22.26
N LEU A 124 6.16 3.74 21.77
CA LEU A 124 7.46 3.24 22.23
C LEU A 124 7.98 3.94 23.51
N GLY A 125 7.27 4.94 24.03
CA GLY A 125 7.69 5.73 25.20
C GLY A 125 8.64 6.90 24.90
N ALA A 126 8.81 7.27 23.63
CA ALA A 126 9.53 8.49 23.25
C ALA A 126 8.64 9.74 23.39
N ASP A 127 9.24 10.93 23.34
CA ASP A 127 8.50 12.22 23.45
C ASP A 127 7.62 12.48 22.21
N GLY A 128 8.08 12.00 21.05
CA GLY A 128 7.38 12.13 19.77
C GLY A 128 8.29 11.83 18.58
N ALA A 129 7.82 12.19 17.39
CA ALA A 129 8.59 12.13 16.16
C ALA A 129 9.08 13.51 15.73
N ALA A 130 10.28 13.57 15.16
CA ALA A 130 10.83 14.76 14.54
C ALA A 130 11.39 14.45 13.16
N LEU A 131 11.22 15.41 12.25
CA LEU A 131 11.88 15.41 10.94
C LEU A 131 13.13 16.28 11.04
N THR A 132 14.31 15.69 10.85
CA THR A 132 15.59 16.39 11.03
C THR A 132 16.30 16.77 9.73
N GLY A 133 15.65 16.54 8.60
CA GLY A 133 16.16 16.75 7.26
C GLY A 133 15.01 16.87 6.24
N ALA A 134 15.25 16.45 5.00
CA ALA A 134 14.32 16.64 3.88
C ALA A 134 13.88 15.32 3.22
N THR A 135 14.59 14.23 3.47
CA THR A 135 14.33 12.93 2.83
C THR A 135 13.47 12.04 3.71
N VAL A 136 12.93 10.98 3.10
CA VAL A 136 12.14 9.95 3.76
C VAL A 136 12.86 9.26 4.93
N TYR A 137 14.20 9.26 4.95
CA TYR A 137 15.00 8.67 6.03
C TYR A 137 15.28 9.60 7.22
N ASP A 138 14.89 10.87 7.13
CA ASP A 138 15.19 11.87 8.16
C ASP A 138 14.19 11.91 9.32
N TRP A 139 13.19 11.02 9.31
CA TRP A 139 12.25 10.86 10.42
C TRP A 139 12.85 10.05 11.56
N GLN A 140 12.73 10.57 12.77
CA GLN A 140 13.33 9.98 13.97
C GLN A 140 12.38 10.08 15.16
N CYS A 141 12.39 9.08 16.04
CA CYS A 141 11.82 9.23 17.37
C CYS A 141 12.79 10.02 18.26
N THR A 142 12.27 10.95 19.06
CA THR A 142 13.06 11.77 19.99
C THR A 142 12.69 11.48 21.43
N SER A 143 13.68 11.31 22.31
CA SER A 143 13.48 11.09 23.74
C SER A 143 14.58 11.76 24.56
N GLY A 144 14.26 12.82 25.29
CA GLY A 144 15.22 13.49 26.19
C GLY A 144 16.53 13.92 25.50
N GLY A 145 16.45 14.34 24.23
CA GLY A 145 17.60 14.71 23.39
C GLY A 145 18.26 13.56 22.62
N SER A 146 17.92 12.30 22.90
CA SER A 146 18.34 11.15 22.11
C SER A 146 17.43 10.94 20.89
N ARG A 147 17.98 10.32 19.84
CA ARG A 147 17.29 10.06 18.58
C ARG A 147 17.45 8.60 18.15
N SER A 148 16.39 8.01 17.61
CA SER A 148 16.40 6.68 16.99
C SER A 148 15.64 6.67 15.67
N ALA A 149 16.06 5.79 14.75
CA ALA A 149 15.37 5.59 13.49
C ALA A 149 13.95 5.02 13.71
N ILE A 150 13.03 5.38 12.82
CA ILE A 150 11.67 4.85 12.80
C ILE A 150 11.65 3.55 11.99
N ASP A 151 11.15 2.47 12.58
CA ASP A 151 10.68 1.31 11.83
C ASP A 151 9.33 1.69 11.17
N VAL A 152 9.38 2.04 9.90
CA VAL A 152 8.22 2.57 9.18
C VAL A 152 7.13 1.51 8.99
N LEU A 153 7.50 0.24 8.80
CA LEU A 153 6.50 -0.83 8.71
C LEU A 153 5.78 -1.02 10.05
N ALA A 154 6.50 -0.97 11.16
CA ALA A 154 5.90 -1.00 12.49
C ALA A 154 5.00 0.22 12.74
N ALA A 155 5.45 1.42 12.35
CA ALA A 155 4.63 2.64 12.43
C ALA A 155 3.36 2.55 11.58
N CYS A 156 3.46 1.97 10.38
CA CYS A 156 2.32 1.71 9.52
C CYS A 156 1.33 0.73 10.14
N ARG A 157 1.83 -0.34 10.77
CA ARG A 157 0.98 -1.30 11.50
C ARG A 157 0.29 -0.63 12.70
N GLU A 158 0.98 0.21 13.47
CA GLU A 158 0.36 0.98 14.56
C GLU A 158 -0.75 1.90 14.02
N THR A 159 -0.46 2.65 12.95
CA THR A 159 -1.40 3.61 12.34
C THR A 159 -2.65 2.93 11.79
N THR A 160 -2.49 1.73 11.23
CA THR A 160 -3.55 0.99 10.55
C THR A 160 -4.08 -0.18 11.38
N PHE A 161 -3.84 -0.21 12.70
CA PHE A 161 -4.32 -1.28 13.59
C PHE A 161 -3.94 -2.70 13.12
N GLY A 162 -2.76 -2.84 12.52
CA GLY A 162 -2.17 -4.09 12.04
C GLY A 162 -2.48 -4.43 10.58
N TYR A 163 -3.28 -3.64 9.87
CA TYR A 163 -3.67 -3.97 8.49
C TYR A 163 -2.57 -3.70 7.46
N ALA A 164 -1.69 -2.73 7.67
CA ALA A 164 -0.60 -2.45 6.74
C ALA A 164 0.46 -3.55 6.78
N THR A 165 0.81 -4.09 5.62
CA THR A 165 1.88 -5.09 5.49
C THR A 165 3.03 -4.61 4.61
N VAL A 166 2.90 -3.43 4.01
CA VAL A 166 3.89 -2.83 3.12
C VAL A 166 4.01 -1.34 3.46
N ASP A 167 5.21 -0.92 3.81
CA ASP A 167 5.65 0.46 3.80
C ASP A 167 6.34 0.77 2.47
N ARG A 168 6.10 1.96 1.91
CA ARG A 168 6.89 2.50 0.81
C ARG A 168 6.89 4.02 0.86
N PHE A 169 7.84 4.67 0.22
CA PHE A 169 7.75 6.07 -0.14
C PHE A 169 7.38 6.23 -1.62
N ALA A 170 6.72 7.33 -1.98
CA ALA A 170 6.46 7.68 -3.38
C ALA A 170 7.59 8.53 -3.98
N ASP A 171 8.25 9.34 -3.15
CA ASP A 171 9.36 10.21 -3.54
C ASP A 171 10.38 10.27 -2.40
N PHE A 172 11.59 9.80 -2.65
CA PHE A 172 12.68 9.81 -1.66
C PHE A 172 12.99 11.22 -1.11
N HIS A 173 12.85 12.24 -1.96
CA HIS A 173 13.17 13.62 -1.63
C HIS A 173 12.01 14.38 -0.96
N ASP A 174 10.84 13.75 -0.83
CA ASP A 174 9.75 14.25 0.00
C ASP A 174 9.60 13.37 1.23
N ALA A 175 10.11 13.86 2.37
CA ALA A 175 9.99 13.19 3.66
C ALA A 175 8.55 12.81 4.06
N ARG A 176 7.52 13.44 3.48
CA ARG A 176 6.10 13.15 3.76
C ARG A 176 5.46 12.19 2.78
N SER A 177 6.21 11.66 1.81
CA SER A 177 5.70 10.76 0.77
C SER A 177 5.54 9.30 1.21
N TRP A 178 5.76 9.00 2.50
CA TRP A 178 5.53 7.67 3.07
C TRP A 178 4.07 7.23 2.94
N GLN A 179 3.89 5.95 2.63
CA GLN A 179 2.61 5.31 2.38
C GLN A 179 2.57 3.95 3.07
N CYS A 180 1.59 3.78 3.94
CA CYS A 180 1.17 2.50 4.45
C CYS A 180 0.18 1.88 3.47
N ARG A 181 0.55 0.73 2.91
CA ARG A 181 -0.26 -0.04 1.97
C ARG A 181 -0.86 -1.24 2.69
N VAL A 182 -2.18 -1.37 2.57
CA VAL A 182 -3.03 -2.42 3.17
C VAL A 182 -3.49 -3.44 2.13
#